data_AF-A0A6I2G8V1-F1
#
_entry.id   AF-A0A6I2G8V1-F1
#
_cell.length_a   1.000
_cell.length_b   1.000
_cell.length_c   1.000
_cell.angle_alpha   90.00
_cell.angle_beta   90.00
_cell.angle_gamma   90.00
#
_symmetry.space_group_name_H-M   'P 1'
#
loop_
_entity.id
_entity.type
_entity.pdbx_description
1 polymer ?
#
loop_
_entity_poly.entity_id
_entity_poly.type
_entity_poly.pdbx_seq_one_letter_code
_entity_poly.pdbx_strand_id
1 'polypeptide(L)' 'MPLPGQHLAGANQEFADPARVRADVDALLAELSAGARDSASDGTDMVRRAKILEQAHDVLVQALATVDKI' A
#
# COMPACT_ATOMS: atom_id res chain seq x y z
N MET A 1 5.29 -31.23 -3.08
CA MET A 1 4.50 -29.98 -3.14
C MET A 1 3.75 -29.85 -1.82
N PRO A 2 4.03 -28.85 -0.96
CA PRO A 2 3.26 -28.64 0.26
C PRO A 2 1.85 -28.14 -0.07
N LEU A 3 0.85 -28.55 0.71
CA LEU A 3 -0.55 -28.24 0.43
C LEU A 3 -0.87 -26.77 0.76
N PRO A 4 -1.58 -26.05 -0.13
CA PRO A 4 -2.07 -24.71 0.15
C PRO A 4 -3.02 -24.74 1.36
N GLY A 5 -2.76 -23.87 2.34
CA GLY A 5 -3.54 -23.76 3.58
C GLY A 5 -2.78 -24.09 4.86
N GLN A 6 -1.60 -24.73 4.79
CA GLN A 6 -0.77 -24.98 5.98
C GLN A 6 -0.14 -23.72 6.60
N HIS A 7 -0.19 -22.58 5.91
CA HIS A 7 0.22 -21.28 6.46
C HIS A 7 -0.81 -20.66 7.42
N LEU A 8 -2.04 -21.19 7.48
CA LEU A 8 -3.10 -20.66 8.36
C LEU A 8 -3.13 -21.34 9.74
N ALA A 9 -2.59 -22.57 9.85
CA ALA A 9 -2.65 -23.35 11.09
C ALA A 9 -1.71 -22.84 12.21
N GLY A 10 -0.76 -21.96 11.88
CA GLY A 10 0.12 -21.29 12.85
C GLY A 10 -0.27 -19.84 13.15
N ALA A 11 -1.20 -19.28 12.39
CA ALA A 11 -1.74 -17.96 12.66
C ALA A 11 -2.86 -18.14 13.66
N ASN A 12 -2.53 -18.09 14.95
CA ASN A 12 -3.45 -17.64 15.97
C ASN A 12 -3.91 -16.22 15.57
N GLN A 13 -4.84 -16.14 14.61
CA GLN A 13 -5.46 -14.90 14.17
C GLN A 13 -6.40 -14.50 15.29
N GLU A 14 -5.83 -13.94 16.33
CA GLU A 14 -6.54 -13.07 17.24
C GLU A 14 -7.14 -11.97 16.37
N PHE A 15 -8.43 -12.11 16.06
CA PHE A 15 -9.17 -11.15 15.26
C PHE A 15 -8.96 -9.78 15.91
N ALA A 16 -8.35 -8.85 15.18
CA ALA A 16 -8.07 -7.52 15.70
C ALA A 16 -9.37 -6.91 16.23
N ASP A 17 -9.33 -6.40 17.48
CA ASP A 17 -10.48 -5.77 18.12
C ASP A 17 -11.02 -4.65 17.21
N PRO A 18 -12.28 -4.73 16.76
CA PRO A 18 -12.86 -3.73 15.87
C PRO A 18 -12.85 -2.31 16.47
N ALA A 19 -12.87 -2.17 17.80
CA ALA A 19 -12.75 -0.86 18.45
C ALA A 19 -11.34 -0.29 18.31
N ARG A 20 -10.32 -1.15 18.46
CA ARG A 20 -8.92 -0.76 18.27
C ARG A 20 -8.63 -0.38 16.82
N VAL A 21 -9.14 -1.15 15.86
CA VAL A 21 -9.01 -0.84 14.43
C VAL A 21 -9.65 0.51 14.09
N ARG A 22 -10.83 0.82 14.66
CA ARG A 22 -11.47 2.13 14.45
C ARG A 22 -10.64 3.28 15.01
N ALA A 23 -10.08 3.12 16.21
CA ALA A 23 -9.22 4.13 16.82
C ALA A 23 -7.95 4.38 16.01
N ASP A 24 -7.32 3.32 15.50
CA ASP A 24 -6.12 3.43 14.67
C ASP A 24 -6.42 4.12 13.33
N VAL A 25 -7.58 3.82 12.72
CA VAL A 25 -8.04 4.48 11.48
C VAL A 25 -8.33 5.97 11.72
N ASP A 26 -9.00 6.31 12.83
CA ASP A 26 -9.29 7.70 13.17
C ASP A 26 -8.01 8.52 13.41
N ALA A 27 -7.00 7.91 14.04
CA ALA A 27 -5.68 8.53 14.22
C ALA A 27 -4.99 8.80 12.86
N LEU A 28 -4.99 7.81 11.95
CA LEU A 28 -4.43 7.97 10.61
C LEU A 28 -5.15 9.04 9.79
N LEU A 29 -6.47 9.15 9.92
CA LEU A 29 -7.26 10.19 9.25
C LEU A 29 -6.97 11.59 9.83
N ALA A 30 -6.76 11.69 11.14
CA ALA A 30 -6.36 12.94 11.78
C ALA A 30 -4.96 13.38 11.34
N GLU A 31 -3.99 12.46 11.27
CA GLU A 31 -2.65 12.72 10.74
C GLU A 31 -2.68 13.15 9.27
N LEU A 32 -3.49 12.48 8.44
CA LEU A 32 -3.68 12.85 7.04
C LEU A 32 -4.29 14.25 6.91
N SER A 33 -5.30 14.58 7.71
CA SER A 33 -5.91 15.91 7.71
C SER A 33 -4.96 16.99 8.23
N ALA A 34 -4.06 16.66 9.16
CA ALA A 34 -3.03 17.57 9.64
C ALA A 34 -1.94 17.79 8.58
N GLY A 35 -1.45 16.73 7.94
CA GLY A 35 -0.50 16.79 6.84
C GLY A 35 -1.04 17.47 5.57
N ALA A 36 -2.36 17.36 5.32
CA ALA A 36 -3.03 18.07 4.23
C ALA A 36 -3.02 19.60 4.41
N ARG A 37 -2.98 20.10 5.65
CA ARG A 37 -2.81 21.54 5.93
C ARG A 37 -1.36 22.01 5.68
N ASP A 38 -0.39 21.12 5.81
CA ASP A 38 1.03 21.37 5.51
C ASP A 38 1.37 21.21 4.01
N SER A 39 0.46 20.62 3.23
CA SER A 39 0.63 20.34 1.80
C SER A 39 0.38 21.54 0.87
N ALA A 40 0.34 22.78 1.39
CA ALA A 40 0.30 24.01 0.59
C ALA A 40 1.59 24.28 -0.22
N SER A 41 2.42 23.25 -0.44
CA SER A 41 3.65 23.22 -1.25
C SER A 41 3.45 22.29 -2.47
N ASP A 42 2.33 22.48 -3.17
CA ASP A 42 1.71 21.55 -4.14
C ASP A 42 2.49 21.36 -5.47
N GLY A 43 3.57 22.11 -5.70
CA GLY A 43 4.34 22.06 -6.95
C GLY A 43 5.34 20.91 -7.04
N THR A 44 5.95 20.52 -5.92
CA THR A 44 7.00 19.50 -5.88
C THR A 44 6.44 18.08 -5.76
N ASP A 45 5.26 17.92 -5.17
CA ASP A 45 4.58 16.63 -5.03
C ASP A 45 3.96 16.11 -6.33
N MET A 46 3.46 17.00 -7.19
CA MET A 46 2.93 16.59 -8.51
C MET A 46 4.02 15.98 -9.40
N VAL A 47 5.20 16.59 -9.44
CA VAL A 47 6.37 16.07 -10.20
C VAL A 47 6.86 14.75 -9.60
N ARG A 48 6.90 14.63 -8.28
CA ARG A 48 7.27 13.38 -7.59
C ARG A 48 6.28 12.26 -7.90
N ARG A 49 4.97 12.54 -7.85
CA ARG A 49 3.90 11.58 -8.15
C ARG A 49 3.91 11.13 -9.62
N ALA A 50 4.12 12.06 -10.57
CA ALA A 50 4.23 11.72 -11.99
C ALA A 50 5.40 10.75 -12.25
N LYS A 51 6.56 11.00 -11.62
CA LYS A 51 7.74 10.13 -11.75
C LYS A 51 7.53 8.74 -11.14
N ILE A 52 6.84 8.66 -10.00
CA ILE A 52 6.50 7.37 -9.38
C ILE A 52 5.57 6.55 -10.28
N LEU A 53 4.59 7.21 -10.92
CA LEU A 53 3.65 6.54 -11.82
C LEU A 53 4.32 6.01 -13.09
N GLU A 54 5.26 6.77 -13.66
CA GLU A 54 6.10 6.35 -14.79
C GLU A 54 6.95 5.13 -14.42
N GLN A 55 7.62 5.16 -13.27
CA GLN A 55 8.43 4.02 -12.79
C GLN A 55 7.59 2.77 -12.53
N ALA A 56 6.39 2.92 -11.94
CA ALA A 56 5.49 1.81 -11.71
C ALA A 56 5.01 1.20 -13.04
N HIS A 57 4.79 2.03 -14.07
CA HIS A 57 4.43 1.56 -15.40
C HIS A 57 5.55 0.75 -16.06
N ASP A 58 6.80 1.23 -16.00
CA ASP A 58 7.95 0.51 -16.54
C ASP A 58 8.12 -0.86 -15.90
N VAL A 59 7.96 -0.96 -14.57
CA VAL A 59 8.05 -2.24 -13.85
C VAL A 59 6.94 -3.20 -14.29
N LEU A 60 5.72 -2.71 -14.47
CA LEU A 60 4.60 -3.54 -14.94
C LEU A 60 4.80 -4.04 -16.37
N VAL A 61 5.30 -3.18 -17.27
CA VAL A 61 5.62 -3.56 -18.66
C VAL A 61 6.74 -4.61 -18.68
N GLN A 62 7.78 -4.42 -17.87
CA GLN A 62 8.89 -5.36 -17.79
C GLN A 62 8.48 -6.71 -17.20
N ALA A 63 7.60 -6.71 -16.19
CA ALA A 63 7.02 -7.93 -15.62
C ALA A 63 6.15 -8.68 -16.65
N LEU A 64 5.34 -7.94 -17.42
CA LEU A 64 4.50 -8.52 -18.47
C LEU A 64 5.33 -9.09 -19.63
N ALA A 65 6.40 -8.40 -20.06
CA ALA A 65 7.32 -8.88 -21.09
C ALA A 65 8.13 -10.11 -20.66
N THR A 66 8.33 -10.29 -19.35
CA THR A 66 9.00 -11.49 -18.81
C THR A 66 8.08 -12.72 -18.88
N VAL A 67 6.75 -12.53 -18.79
CA VAL A 67 5.75 -13.60 -18.94
C VAL A 67 5.60 -14.06 -20.40
N ASP A 68 5.84 -13.19 -21.38
CA ASP A 68 5.82 -13.54 -22.83
C ASP A 68 7.04 -14.39 -23.27
N LYS A 69 8.09 -14.45 -22.44
CA LYS A 69 9.36 -15.11 -22.77
C LYS A 69 9.48 -16.55 -22.26
N ILE A 70 8.45 -17.07 -21.58
CA ILE A 70 8.36 -18.43 -21.00
C ILE A 70 7.36 -19.26 -21.80
#